data_AF-A0A9C7QFZ3-F1
#
_entry.id   AF-A0A9C7QFZ3-F1
#
_cell.length_a   1.000
_cell.length_b   1.000
_cell.length_c   1.000
_cell.angle_alpha   90.00
_cell.angle_beta   90.00
_cell.angle_gamma   90.00
#
_symmetry.space_group_name_H-M   'P 1'
#
loop_
_entity.id
_entity.type
_entity.pdbx_description
1 polymer ?
#
loop_
_entity_poly.entity_id
_entity_poly.type
_entity_poly.pdbx_seq_one_letter_code
_entity_poly.pdbx_strand_id
1 'polypeptide(L)'
;LGNYERAVEKLNLAIEAAGGDTDEGTQYRCVLAELYANMGILNQSREEFEKVIEYTEKTNTLAKQRAIARAYLDAFDGKNAMPREKIQRPGDAPIVPKPRQNAAFIAKQSRKHR
;
A
#
# COMPACT_ATOMS: atom_id res chain seq x y z
N LEU A 1 9.29 11.50 4.51
CA LEU A 1 8.24 10.89 3.64
C LEU A 1 7.87 11.94 2.62
N GLY A 2 8.07 11.73 1.32
CA GLY A 2 7.55 12.70 0.33
C GLY A 2 8.49 13.08 -0.79
N ASN A 3 8.96 12.12 -1.58
CA ASN A 3 9.28 12.46 -2.96
C ASN A 3 8.81 11.34 -3.87
N TYR A 4 7.47 11.24 -3.99
CA TYR A 4 6.82 10.26 -4.85
C TYR A 4 7.20 10.46 -6.31
N GLU A 5 7.43 11.71 -6.75
CA GLU A 5 7.94 12.04 -8.08
C GLU A 5 9.28 11.35 -8.36
N ARG A 6 10.22 11.44 -7.41
CA ARG A 6 11.52 10.74 -7.52
C ARG A 6 11.36 9.21 -7.51
N ALA A 7 10.36 8.67 -6.84
CA ALA A 7 10.08 7.23 -6.87
C ALA A 7 9.52 6.80 -8.23
N VAL A 8 8.59 7.57 -8.79
CA VAL A 8 8.06 7.38 -10.15
C VAL A 8 9.19 7.42 -11.18
N GLU A 9 10.06 8.45 -11.12
CA GLU A 9 11.20 8.59 -12.03
C GLU A 9 12.12 7.36 -11.99
N LYS A 10 12.51 6.92 -10.77
CA LYS A 10 13.35 5.74 -10.59
C LYS A 10 12.70 4.45 -11.10
N LEU A 11 11.40 4.29 -10.89
CA LEU A 11 10.66 3.12 -11.36
C LEU A 11 10.59 3.11 -12.89
N ASN A 12 10.33 4.25 -13.54
CA ASN A 12 10.35 4.35 -14.99
C ASN A 12 11.72 4.00 -15.58
N LEU A 13 12.81 4.52 -15.00
CA LEU A 13 14.16 4.15 -15.41
C LEU A 13 14.46 2.66 -15.23
N ALA A 14 13.96 2.05 -14.14
CA ALA A 14 14.12 0.61 -13.90
C ALA A 14 13.34 -0.24 -14.92
N ILE A 15 12.13 0.19 -15.29
CA ILE A 15 11.31 -0.47 -16.33
C ILE A 15 12.01 -0.40 -17.69
N GLU A 16 12.54 0.76 -18.06
CA GLU A 16 13.30 0.94 -19.29
C GLU A 16 14.57 0.08 -19.31
N ALA A 17 15.34 0.09 -18.22
CA ALA A 17 16.55 -0.71 -18.08
C ALA A 17 16.28 -2.23 -18.14
N ALA A 18 15.15 -2.68 -17.59
CA ALA A 18 14.73 -4.07 -17.63
C ALA A 18 14.14 -4.49 -18.99
N GLY A 19 13.95 -3.57 -19.93
CA GLY A 19 13.44 -3.86 -21.27
C GLY A 19 11.91 -3.89 -21.40
N GLY A 20 11.17 -3.31 -20.45
CA GLY A 20 9.72 -3.05 -20.53
C GLY A 20 8.80 -4.27 -20.44
N ASP A 21 9.03 -5.27 -21.30
CA ASP A 21 8.28 -6.51 -21.48
C ASP A 21 9.07 -7.73 -20.98
N THR A 22 9.70 -7.57 -19.82
CA THR A 22 10.33 -8.67 -19.08
C THR A 22 9.57 -8.93 -17.79
N ASP A 23 9.80 -10.10 -17.19
CA ASP A 23 9.24 -10.40 -15.87
C ASP A 23 9.68 -9.34 -14.84
N GLU A 24 10.93 -8.88 -14.91
CA GLU A 24 11.46 -7.84 -14.04
C GLU A 24 10.82 -6.47 -14.30
N GLY A 25 10.73 -6.05 -15.58
CA GLY A 25 10.06 -4.80 -15.95
C GLY A 25 8.59 -4.78 -15.51
N THR A 26 7.90 -5.91 -15.65
CA THR A 26 6.50 -6.07 -15.23
C THR A 26 6.32 -5.99 -13.72
N GLN A 27 7.28 -6.52 -12.95
CA GLN A 27 7.28 -6.34 -11.49
C GLN A 27 7.41 -4.86 -11.10
N TYR A 28 8.32 -4.11 -11.73
CA TYR A 28 8.45 -2.67 -11.50
C TYR A 28 7.20 -1.89 -11.91
N ARG A 29 6.56 -2.25 -13.04
CA ARG A 29 5.27 -1.68 -13.46
C ARG A 29 4.17 -1.89 -12.42
N CYS A 30 4.08 -3.08 -11.83
CA CYS A 30 3.10 -3.37 -10.78
C CYS A 30 3.28 -2.43 -9.57
N VAL A 31 4.53 -2.22 -9.13
CA VAL A 31 4.85 -1.29 -8.03
C VAL A 31 4.55 0.17 -8.41
N LEU A 32 4.84 0.56 -9.65
CA LEU A 32 4.52 1.89 -10.17
C LEU A 32 2.99 2.13 -10.18
N ALA A 33 2.21 1.14 -10.58
CA ALA A 33 0.76 1.22 -10.58
C ALA A 33 0.20 1.38 -9.16
N GLU A 34 0.70 0.62 -8.19
CA GLU A 34 0.35 0.78 -6.76
C GLU A 34 0.72 2.18 -6.24
N LEU A 35 1.89 2.70 -6.62
CA LEU A 35 2.33 4.04 -6.26
C LEU A 35 1.37 5.11 -6.77
N TYR A 36 0.96 5.02 -8.04
CA TYR A 36 -0.03 5.93 -8.61
C TYR A 36 -1.38 5.84 -7.89
N ALA A 37 -1.82 4.65 -7.50
CA ALA A 37 -3.05 4.48 -6.70
C ALA A 37 -2.92 5.19 -5.34
N ASN A 38 -1.78 5.04 -4.66
CA ASN A 38 -1.52 5.68 -3.37
C ASN A 38 -1.41 7.21 -3.48
N MET A 39 -1.00 7.73 -4.64
CA MET A 39 -1.01 9.17 -4.94
C MET A 39 -2.39 9.70 -5.35
N GLY A 40 -3.39 8.83 -5.53
CA GLY A 40 -4.72 9.19 -6.02
C GLY A 40 -4.81 9.41 -7.54
N ILE A 41 -3.77 9.03 -8.29
CA ILE A 41 -3.72 9.19 -9.75
C ILE A 41 -4.26 7.91 -10.41
N LEU A 42 -5.56 7.68 -10.24
CA LEU A 42 -6.20 6.39 -10.56
C LEU A 42 -6.14 6.02 -12.05
N ASN A 43 -6.22 7.00 -12.95
CA ASN A 43 -6.17 6.73 -14.39
C ASN A 43 -4.82 6.15 -14.82
N GLN A 44 -3.71 6.71 -14.33
CA GLN A 44 -2.35 6.21 -14.61
C GLN A 44 -2.13 4.85 -13.95
N SER A 45 -2.63 4.68 -12.72
CA SER A 45 -2.59 3.39 -12.03
C SER A 45 -3.30 2.30 -12.82
N ARG A 46 -4.51 2.59 -13.32
CA ARG A 46 -5.31 1.67 -14.14
C ARG A 46 -4.54 1.26 -15.41
N GLU A 47 -4.00 2.23 -16.14
CA GLU A 47 -3.26 1.97 -17.38
C GLU A 47 -2.06 1.03 -17.14
N GLU A 48 -1.29 1.25 -16.07
CA GLU A 48 -0.15 0.40 -15.75
C GLU A 48 -0.58 -1.01 -15.29
N PHE A 49 -1.68 -1.14 -14.52
CA PHE A 49 -2.20 -2.46 -14.15
C PHE A 49 -2.76 -3.25 -15.34
N GLU A 50 -3.37 -2.58 -16.32
CA GLU A 50 -3.82 -3.22 -17.56
C GLU A 50 -2.64 -3.81 -18.34
N LYS A 51 -1.52 -3.08 -18.45
CA LYS A 51 -0.27 -3.58 -19.05
C LYS A 51 0.29 -4.80 -18.31
N VAL A 52 0.27 -4.78 -16.98
CA VAL A 52 0.69 -5.92 -16.14
C VAL A 52 -0.17 -7.14 -16.44
N ILE A 53 -1.50 -7.00 -16.49
CA ILE A 53 -2.41 -8.10 -16.82
C ILE A 53 -2.11 -8.64 -18.21
N GLU A 54 -2.03 -7.77 -19.22
CA GLU A 54 -1.77 -8.16 -20.61
C GLU A 54 -0.47 -8.98 -20.72
N TYR A 55 0.62 -8.50 -20.09
CA TYR A 55 1.88 -9.23 -20.08
C TYR A 55 1.75 -10.59 -19.40
N THR A 56 1.23 -10.61 -18.16
CA THR A 56 1.13 -11.85 -17.40
C THR A 56 0.22 -12.86 -18.07
N GLU A 57 -0.85 -12.45 -18.76
CA GLU A 57 -1.73 -13.36 -19.49
C GLU A 57 -1.05 -13.96 -20.72
N LYS A 58 -0.23 -13.18 -21.44
CA LYS A 58 0.57 -13.65 -22.58
C LYS A 58 1.64 -14.66 -22.17
N THR A 59 2.40 -14.36 -21.11
CA THR A 59 3.54 -15.21 -20.67
C THR A 59 3.14 -16.33 -19.72
N ASN A 60 1.94 -16.22 -19.14
CA ASN A 60 1.47 -17.03 -18.03
C ASN A 60 2.40 -17.04 -16.80
N THR A 61 3.22 -16.00 -16.62
CA THR A 61 4.11 -15.81 -15.47
C THR A 61 3.50 -14.83 -14.45
N LEU A 62 4.18 -14.61 -13.32
CA LEU A 62 3.86 -13.56 -12.35
C LEU A 62 2.41 -13.57 -11.82
N ALA A 63 1.92 -14.76 -11.43
CA ALA A 63 0.56 -14.95 -10.92
C ALA A 63 0.20 -14.03 -9.74
N LYS A 64 1.17 -13.66 -8.90
CA LYS A 64 0.97 -12.72 -7.79
C LYS A 64 0.65 -11.31 -8.29
N GLN A 65 1.46 -10.80 -9.22
CA GLN A 65 1.28 -9.49 -9.84
C GLN A 65 -0.05 -9.41 -10.59
N ARG A 66 -0.43 -10.48 -11.30
CA ARG A 66 -1.75 -10.59 -11.94
C ARG A 66 -2.88 -10.49 -10.92
N ALA A 67 -2.78 -11.19 -9.79
CA ALA A 67 -3.79 -11.15 -8.74
C ALA A 67 -3.91 -9.76 -8.10
N ILE A 68 -2.78 -9.10 -7.85
CA ILE A 68 -2.73 -7.73 -7.35
C ILE A 68 -3.40 -6.77 -8.35
N ALA A 69 -2.98 -6.79 -9.61
CA ALA A 69 -3.53 -5.92 -10.64
C ALA A 69 -5.06 -6.06 -10.78
N ARG A 70 -5.57 -7.30 -10.81
CA ARG A 70 -7.01 -7.56 -10.84
C ARG A 70 -7.74 -7.01 -9.61
N ALA A 71 -7.18 -7.18 -8.41
CA ALA A 71 -7.78 -6.66 -7.19
C ALA A 71 -7.89 -5.12 -7.22
N TYR A 72 -6.88 -4.42 -7.73
CA TYR A 72 -6.91 -2.98 -7.91
C TYR A 72 -7.94 -2.54 -8.95
N LEU A 73 -7.99 -3.18 -10.13
CA LEU A 73 -8.96 -2.85 -11.16
C LEU A 73 -10.40 -3.08 -10.69
N ASP A 74 -10.68 -4.20 -10.02
CA ASP A 74 -11.99 -4.47 -9.44
C ASP A 74 -12.37 -3.43 -8.37
N ALA A 75 -11.39 -2.96 -7.61
CA ALA A 75 -11.62 -1.89 -6.64
C ALA A 75 -11.86 -0.52 -7.29
N PHE A 76 -11.19 -0.22 -8.40
CA PHE A 76 -11.46 0.99 -9.18
C PHE A 76 -12.84 0.97 -9.83
N ASP A 77 -13.32 -0.22 -10.23
CA ASP A 77 -14.68 -0.43 -10.74
C ASP A 77 -15.76 -0.41 -9.63
N GLY A 78 -15.36 -0.27 -8.36
CA GLY A 78 -16.26 -0.29 -7.21
C GLY A 78 -16.82 -1.67 -6.87
N LYS A 79 -16.29 -2.75 -7.46
CA LYS A 79 -16.70 -4.14 -7.18
C LYS A 79 -16.17 -4.62 -5.83
N ASN A 80 -14.99 -4.13 -5.43
CA ASN A 80 -14.32 -4.49 -4.18
C ASN A 80 -13.78 -3.25 -3.45
N ALA A 81 -13.52 -3.36 -2.14
CA ALA A 81 -12.79 -2.32 -1.43
C ALA A 81 -11.31 -2.32 -1.87
N MET A 82 -10.73 -1.12 -2.03
CA MET A 82 -9.30 -0.96 -2.31
C MET A 82 -8.47 -1.78 -1.33
N PRO A 83 -7.46 -2.54 -1.79
CA PRO A 83 -6.56 -3.27 -0.91
C PRO A 83 -5.78 -2.27 -0.05
N ARG A 84 -6.30 -2.01 1.15
CA ARG A 84 -5.60 -1.19 2.15
C ARG A 84 -4.66 -2.12 2.88
N GLU A 85 -3.35 -1.90 2.75
CA GLU A 85 -2.44 -2.39 3.76
C GLU A 85 -2.90 -1.81 5.10
N LYS A 86 -3.32 -2.70 6.01
CA LYS A 86 -3.46 -2.34 7.42
C LYS A 86 -2.05 -2.10 7.92
N ILE A 87 -1.54 -0.88 7.74
CA ILE A 87 -0.29 -0.45 8.36
C ILE A 87 -0.58 -0.43 9.86
N GLN A 88 -0.30 -1.53 10.55
CA GLN A 88 -0.08 -1.49 12.00
C GLN A 88 1.16 -0.65 12.18
N ARG A 89 0.96 0.64 12.47
CA ARG A 89 2.08 1.53 12.75
C ARG A 89 2.80 0.96 13.97
N PRO A 90 4.11 0.68 13.89
CA PRO A 90 4.90 0.33 15.06
C PRO A 90 5.01 1.60 15.93
N GLY A 91 3.97 1.86 16.71
CA GLY A 91 3.75 3.11 17.43
C GLY A 91 2.47 3.13 18.26
N ASP A 92 1.53 2.22 18.01
CA ASP A 92 0.36 2.04 18.91
C ASP A 92 0.73 1.40 20.25
N ALA A 93 1.94 0.85 20.37
CA ALA A 93 2.53 0.48 21.66
C ALA A 93 3.27 1.70 22.24
N PRO A 94 2.81 2.26 23.37
CA PRO A 94 3.51 3.38 23.98
C PRO A 94 4.91 2.94 24.44
N ILE A 95 5.94 3.70 24.03
CA ILE A 95 7.37 3.48 24.38
C ILE A 95 7.56 3.35 25.90
N VAL A 96 6.70 4.02 26.65
CA VAL A 96 6.64 3.94 28.10
C VAL A 96 5.26 3.39 28.48
N PRO A 97 5.17 2.31 29.27
CA PRO A 97 3.89 1.83 29.78
C PRO A 97 3.21 2.97 30.54
N LYS A 98 1.90 3.17 30.32
CA LYS A 98 1.15 4.20 31.04
C LYS A 98 1.35 3.99 32.55
N PRO A 99 1.69 5.04 33.31
CA PRO A 99 1.80 4.91 34.76
C PRO A 99 0.48 4.38 35.30
N ARG A 100 0.53 3.25 36.01
CA ARG A 100 -0.66 2.66 36.64
C ARG A 100 -1.06 3.60 37.79
N GLN A 101 -2.17 4.33 37.65
CA GLN A 101 -2.70 5.12 38.75
C GLN A 101 -3.04 4.18 39.92
N ASN A 102 -2.65 4.60 41.13
CA ASN A 102 -2.86 3.81 42.34
C ASN A 102 -4.35 3.80 42.69
N ALA A 103 -5.02 2.65 42.54
CA ALA A 103 -6.46 2.52 42.72
C ALA A 103 -6.92 2.95 44.13
N ALA A 104 -6.09 2.70 45.14
CA ALA A 104 -6.34 3.14 46.52
C ALA A 104 -6.33 4.68 46.66
N PHE A 105 -5.49 5.38 45.90
CA PHE A 105 -5.45 6.84 45.89
C PHE A 105 -6.70 7.42 45.24
N ILE A 106 -7.14 6.86 44.10
CA ILE A 106 -8.40 7.25 43.43
C ILE A 106 -9.59 7.05 44.37
N ALA A 107 -9.69 5.87 44.99
CA ALA A 107 -10.77 5.56 45.93
C ALA A 107 -10.80 6.55 47.11
N LYS A 108 -9.62 6.93 47.64
CA LYS A 108 -9.51 7.89 48.73
C LYS A 108 -9.94 9.31 48.33
N GLN A 109 -9.67 9.75 47.10
CA GLN A 109 -10.15 11.05 46.60
C GLN A 109 -11.66 11.05 46.33
N SER A 110 -12.21 9.95 45.79
CA SER A 110 -13.65 9.84 45.51
C SER A 110 -14.52 9.91 46.77
N ARG A 111 -13.97 9.51 47.93
CA ARG A 111 -14.66 9.57 49.23
C ARG A 111 -14.60 10.93 49.92
N LYS A 112 -13.76 11.87 49.44
CA LYS A 112 -13.67 13.22 50.02
C LYS A 112 -14.74 14.18 49.50
N HIS A 113 -15.35 13.88 48.36
CA HIS A 113 -16.37 14.70 47.70
C HIS A 113 -17.79 14.15 47.87
N ARG A 114 -18.00 13.27 48.85
CA ARG A 114 -19.30 12.70 49.19
C ARG A 114 -19.61 13.00 50.65
#